data_AF-A0A813KHG8-F1
#
_entry.id   AF-A0A813KHG8-F1
#
_cell.length_a   1.000
_cell.length_b   1.000
_cell.length_c   1.000
_cell.angle_alpha   90.00
_cell.angle_beta   90.00
_cell.angle_gamma   90.00
#
_symmetry.space_group_name_H-M   'P 1'
#
loop_
_entity.id
_entity.type
_entity.pdbx_description
1 polymer ?
#
loop_
_entity_poly.entity_id
_entity_poly.type
_entity_poly.pdbx_seq_one_letter_code
_entity_poly.pdbx_strand_id
1 'polypeptide(L)'
;LTYFGLKGLAFTLVSTTMLPYFQLMGVSGTHFQLAQVVASIPWSMKGWIGVLSDVFPLGRFHKRGYLQLSALVGIAGIAGLALLPLKTLDPSNVWYVALLFCASNVFFATFDLLCEGKYSEIIREEGGGSEVLTMVWFSLQLGALVAALLVGLLVDAHGPQPMLLPCLPSPGCER
;
A
#
# COMPACT_ATOMS: atom_id res chain seq x y z
N LEU A 1 6.64 16.03 3.03
CA LEU A 1 7.34 15.14 2.06
C LEU A 1 6.97 13.66 2.22
N THR A 2 7.06 13.09 3.43
CA THR A 2 6.74 11.67 3.68
C THR A 2 5.28 11.30 3.34
N TYR A 3 4.32 12.20 3.61
CA TYR A 3 2.91 12.05 3.21
C TYR A 3 2.71 12.02 1.69
N PHE A 4 3.43 12.87 0.96
CA PHE A 4 3.37 12.93 -0.50
C PHE A 4 3.99 11.67 -1.14
N GLY A 5 5.17 11.27 -0.69
CA GLY A 5 5.91 10.14 -1.25
C GLY A 5 5.35 8.76 -0.88
N LEU A 6 5.18 8.49 0.42
CA LEU A 6 4.82 7.14 0.87
C LEU A 6 3.31 6.89 0.80
N LYS A 7 2.51 7.86 1.26
CA LYS A 7 1.04 7.69 1.32
C LYS A 7 0.35 8.18 0.04
N GLY A 8 0.81 9.25 -0.59
CA GLY A 8 0.21 9.74 -1.84
C GLY A 8 0.61 8.89 -3.05
N LEU A 9 1.91 8.69 -3.28
CA LEU A 9 2.37 7.95 -4.46
C LEU A 9 2.27 6.44 -4.30
N ALA A 10 2.90 5.85 -3.29
CA ALA A 10 3.04 4.39 -3.21
C ALA A 10 1.71 3.66 -2.93
N PHE A 11 0.85 4.21 -2.06
CA PHE A 11 -0.48 3.63 -1.83
C PHE A 11 -1.38 3.70 -3.08
N THR A 12 -1.39 4.85 -3.79
CA THR A 12 -2.18 4.98 -5.01
C THR A 12 -1.66 4.02 -6.08
N LEU A 13 -0.34 3.90 -6.27
CA LEU A 13 0.27 2.93 -7.18
C LEU A 13 -0.18 1.48 -6.88
N VAL A 14 -0.09 1.05 -5.62
CA VAL A 14 -0.50 -0.30 -5.20
C VAL A 14 -2.01 -0.52 -5.36
N SER A 15 -2.82 0.50 -5.07
CA SER A 15 -4.29 0.38 -5.19
C SER A 15 -4.74 0.32 -6.65
N THR A 16 -4.12 1.13 -7.53
CA THR A 16 -4.46 1.17 -8.95
C THR A 16 -3.98 -0.05 -9.71
N THR A 17 -2.92 -0.72 -9.23
CA THR A 17 -2.39 -1.95 -9.86
C THR A 17 -3.23 -3.19 -9.55
N MET A 18 -4.09 -3.14 -8.55
CA MET A 18 -4.94 -4.28 -8.19
C MET A 18 -5.88 -4.66 -9.34
N LEU A 19 -6.61 -3.70 -9.93
CA LEU A 19 -7.54 -3.99 -11.03
C LEU A 19 -6.88 -4.71 -12.24
N PRO A 20 -5.79 -4.20 -12.84
CA PRO A 20 -5.16 -4.89 -13.97
C PRO A 20 -4.56 -6.25 -13.59
N TYR A 21 -4.11 -6.44 -12.34
CA TYR A 21 -3.59 -7.73 -11.88
C TYR A 21 -4.68 -8.82 -11.84
N PHE A 22 -5.88 -8.46 -11.39
CA PHE A 22 -7.02 -9.40 -11.35
C PHE A 22 -7.66 -9.61 -12.73
N GLN A 23 -7.56 -8.62 -13.63
CA GLN A 23 -7.94 -8.79 -15.04
C GLN A 23 -7.02 -9.79 -15.76
N LEU A 24 -5.70 -9.75 -15.52
CA LEU A 24 -4.76 -10.72 -16.07
C LEU A 24 -5.04 -12.16 -15.60
N MET A 25 -5.54 -12.33 -14.37
CA MET A 25 -5.96 -13.64 -13.85
C MET A 25 -7.29 -14.15 -14.44
N GLY A 26 -8.01 -13.35 -15.25
CA GLY A 26 -9.29 -13.75 -15.84
C GLY A 26 -10.43 -13.94 -14.82
N VAL A 27 -10.37 -13.22 -13.69
CA VAL A 27 -11.25 -13.43 -12.53
C VAL A 27 -12.59 -12.72 -12.71
N SER A 28 -13.69 -13.35 -12.30
CA SER A 28 -15.02 -12.71 -12.31
C SER A 28 -15.06 -11.45 -11.42
N GLY A 29 -15.82 -10.44 -11.85
CA GLY A 29 -15.96 -9.17 -11.11
C GLY A 29 -16.40 -9.34 -9.65
N THR A 30 -17.20 -10.37 -9.35
CA THR A 30 -17.61 -10.69 -7.98
C THR A 30 -16.42 -11.11 -7.10
N HIS A 31 -15.52 -11.94 -7.64
CA HIS A 31 -14.32 -12.37 -6.91
C HIS A 31 -13.32 -11.23 -6.74
N PHE A 32 -13.20 -10.33 -7.73
CA PHE A 32 -12.43 -9.10 -7.58
C PHE A 32 -12.97 -8.23 -6.43
N GLN A 33 -14.28 -8.01 -6.37
CA GLN A 33 -14.89 -7.21 -5.32
C GLN A 33 -14.63 -7.80 -3.92
N LEU A 34 -14.75 -9.13 -3.79
CA LEU A 34 -14.43 -9.83 -2.54
C LEU A 34 -12.95 -9.72 -2.19
N ALA A 35 -12.06 -9.89 -3.15
CA ALA A 35 -10.62 -9.74 -2.95
C ALA A 35 -10.24 -8.31 -2.52
N GLN A 36 -10.88 -7.29 -3.08
CA GLN A 36 -10.71 -5.89 -2.65
C GLN A 36 -11.17 -5.69 -1.21
N VAL A 37 -12.28 -6.30 -0.80
CA VAL A 37 -12.74 -6.25 0.60
C VAL A 37 -11.69 -6.91 1.51
N VAL A 38 -11.15 -8.07 1.13
CA VAL A 38 -10.08 -8.75 1.88
C VAL A 38 -8.81 -7.89 1.97
N ALA A 39 -8.40 -7.27 0.87
CA ALA A 39 -7.25 -6.38 0.83
C ALA A 39 -7.43 -5.11 1.70
N SER A 40 -8.68 -4.69 1.94
CA SER A 40 -9.00 -3.50 2.74
C SER A 40 -9.22 -3.78 4.23
N ILE A 41 -9.14 -5.04 4.68
CA ILE A 41 -9.22 -5.43 6.10
C ILE A 41 -8.29 -4.60 7.00
N PRO A 42 -7.01 -4.35 6.66
CA PRO A 42 -6.09 -3.62 7.54
C PRO A 42 -6.56 -2.21 7.87
N TRP A 43 -7.25 -1.55 6.92
CA TRP A 43 -7.81 -0.21 7.13
C TRP A 43 -8.93 -0.22 8.17
N SER A 44 -9.76 -1.26 8.17
CA SER A 44 -10.80 -1.46 9.17
C SER A 44 -10.22 -1.83 10.54
N MET A 45 -9.08 -2.54 10.55
CA MET A 45 -8.39 -2.96 11.76
C MET A 45 -7.50 -1.87 12.38
N LYS A 46 -7.39 -0.68 11.78
CA LYS A 46 -6.49 0.39 12.28
C LYS A 46 -6.70 0.72 13.76
N GLY A 47 -7.96 0.72 14.22
CA GLY A 47 -8.29 0.98 15.63
C GLY A 47 -7.67 -0.06 16.58
N TRP A 48 -7.70 -1.33 16.18
CA TRP A 48 -7.07 -2.41 16.94
C TRP A 48 -5.55 -2.30 16.95
N ILE A 49 -4.93 -1.94 15.81
CA ILE A 49 -3.48 -1.70 15.73
C ILE A 49 -3.07 -0.55 16.66
N GLY A 50 -3.90 0.50 16.75
CA GLY A 50 -3.68 1.64 17.63
C GLY A 50 -3.66 1.23 19.09
N VAL A 51 -4.72 0.55 19.54
CA VAL A 51 -4.82 0.02 20.91
C VAL A 51 -3.66 -0.92 21.23
N LEU A 52 -3.30 -1.83 20.30
CA LEU A 52 -2.20 -2.76 20.50
C LEU A 52 -0.86 -2.02 20.66
N SER A 53 -0.63 -0.99 19.85
CA SER A 53 0.60 -0.19 19.89
C SER A 53 0.74 0.65 21.16
N ASP A 54 -0.38 1.07 21.74
CA ASP A 54 -0.41 1.86 22.97
C ASP A 54 -0.34 0.98 24.23
N VAL A 55 -0.94 -0.22 24.22
CA VAL A 55 -0.98 -1.14 25.37
C VAL A 55 0.27 -2.00 25.48
N PHE A 56 0.82 -2.47 24.37
CA PHE A 56 1.98 -3.38 24.35
C PHE A 56 3.18 -2.72 23.67
N PRO A 57 3.98 -1.93 24.40
CA PRO A 57 5.23 -1.42 23.84
C PRO A 57 6.19 -2.58 23.57
N LEU A 58 6.58 -2.75 22.31
CA LEU A 58 7.62 -3.69 21.89
C LEU A 58 8.98 -3.20 22.41
N GLY A 59 9.31 -3.57 23.65
CA GLY A 59 10.57 -3.20 24.31
C GLY A 59 10.73 -1.69 24.49
N ARG A 60 11.87 -1.12 24.06
CA ARG A 60 12.19 0.33 24.19
C ARG A 60 11.61 1.19 23.06
N PHE A 61 11.02 0.59 22.02
CA PHE A 61 10.55 1.29 20.82
C PHE A 61 9.02 1.18 20.68
N HIS A 62 8.29 1.91 21.53
CA HIS A 62 6.81 1.96 21.57
C HIS A 62 6.17 1.95 20.17
N LYS A 63 6.18 3.10 19.49
CA LYS A 63 5.47 3.31 18.22
C LYS A 63 6.32 2.97 16.99
N ARG A 64 7.65 2.99 17.13
CA ARG A 64 8.60 2.74 16.03
C ARG A 64 8.76 1.25 15.71
N GLY A 65 8.63 0.37 16.70
CA GLY A 65 8.72 -1.09 16.49
C GLY A 65 7.59 -1.61 15.60
N TYR A 66 6.35 -1.20 15.87
CA TYR A 66 5.19 -1.56 15.04
C TYR A 66 5.30 -1.03 13.61
N LEU A 67 5.89 0.16 13.43
CA LEU A 67 6.15 0.69 12.09
C LEU A 67 7.17 -0.16 11.32
N GLN A 68 8.25 -0.59 11.97
CA GLN A 68 9.25 -1.44 11.34
C GLN A 68 8.71 -2.82 11.00
N LEU A 69 7.94 -3.44 11.89
CA LEU A 69 7.30 -4.72 11.64
C LEU A 69 6.29 -4.64 10.49
N SER A 70 5.42 -3.62 10.50
CA SER A 70 4.47 -3.42 9.40
C SER A 70 5.19 -3.11 8.09
N ALA A 71 6.31 -2.38 8.11
CA ALA A 71 7.13 -2.15 6.92
C ALA A 71 7.70 -3.44 6.34
N LEU A 72 8.23 -4.34 7.18
CA LEU A 72 8.74 -5.64 6.72
C LEU A 72 7.63 -6.48 6.08
N VAL A 73 6.44 -6.51 6.69
CA VAL A 73 5.27 -7.22 6.14
C VAL A 73 4.81 -6.60 4.82
N GLY A 74 4.77 -5.27 4.74
CA GLY A 74 4.37 -4.57 3.52
C GLY A 74 5.37 -4.76 2.38
N ILE A 75 6.68 -4.68 2.67
CA ILE A 75 7.73 -4.94 1.69
C ILE A 75 7.67 -6.39 1.22
N ALA A 76 7.45 -7.35 2.12
CA ALA A 76 7.28 -8.76 1.74
C ALA A 76 6.04 -8.97 0.85
N GLY A 77 4.92 -8.28 1.12
CA GLY A 77 3.71 -8.30 0.30
C GLY A 77 3.97 -7.75 -1.11
N ILE A 78 4.60 -6.58 -1.21
CA ILE A 78 4.93 -5.93 -2.49
C ILE A 78 5.96 -6.77 -3.27
N ALA A 79 6.99 -7.29 -2.59
CA ALA A 79 7.98 -8.17 -3.21
C ALA A 79 7.35 -9.49 -3.68
N GLY A 80 6.39 -10.03 -2.93
CA GLY A 80 5.61 -11.20 -3.35
C GLY A 80 4.78 -10.92 -4.61
N LEU A 81 4.13 -9.76 -4.70
CA LEU A 81 3.41 -9.32 -5.90
C LEU A 81 4.34 -9.10 -7.10
N ALA A 82 5.56 -8.64 -6.83
CA ALA A 82 6.60 -8.41 -7.84
C ALA A 82 7.19 -9.67 -8.44
N LEU A 83 7.49 -10.64 -7.58
CA LEU A 83 8.20 -11.86 -7.94
C LEU A 83 7.25 -12.97 -8.39
N LEU A 84 5.93 -12.74 -8.35
CA LEU A 84 4.92 -13.68 -8.78
C LEU A 84 5.02 -13.94 -10.30
N PRO A 85 5.36 -15.17 -10.74
CA PRO A 85 5.47 -15.48 -12.16
C PRO A 85 4.08 -15.50 -12.81
N LEU A 86 3.97 -14.97 -14.02
CA LEU A 86 2.72 -14.95 -14.81
C LEU A 86 1.99 -16.29 -14.88
N LYS A 87 2.74 -17.39 -14.91
CA LYS A 87 2.19 -18.76 -14.98
C LYS A 87 1.39 -19.16 -13.73
N THR A 88 1.55 -18.45 -12.62
CA THR A 88 0.80 -18.68 -11.37
C THR A 88 -0.45 -17.81 -11.24
N LEU A 89 -0.72 -16.93 -12.22
CA LEU A 89 -1.93 -16.09 -12.33
C LEU A 89 -3.13 -16.91 -12.84
N ASP A 90 -3.45 -17.97 -12.13
CA ASP A 90 -4.63 -18.80 -12.34
C ASP A 90 -5.79 -18.26 -11.47
N PRO A 91 -7.06 -18.27 -11.96
CA PRO A 91 -8.24 -17.95 -11.16
C PRO A 91 -8.32 -18.67 -9.80
N SER A 92 -7.66 -19.82 -9.66
CA SER A 92 -7.63 -20.60 -8.41
C SER A 92 -6.82 -19.91 -7.30
N ASN A 93 -5.87 -19.03 -7.64
CA ASN A 93 -4.93 -18.39 -6.70
C ASN A 93 -5.35 -16.97 -6.27
N VAL A 94 -6.57 -16.55 -6.60
CA VAL A 94 -7.14 -15.23 -6.28
C VAL A 94 -6.94 -14.82 -4.83
N TRP A 95 -7.16 -15.75 -3.89
CA TRP A 95 -7.05 -15.47 -2.46
C TRP A 95 -5.61 -15.27 -1.99
N TYR A 96 -4.65 -15.95 -2.63
CA TYR A 96 -3.23 -15.74 -2.33
C TYR A 96 -2.79 -14.34 -2.75
N VAL A 97 -3.19 -13.89 -3.95
CA VAL A 97 -2.92 -12.54 -4.43
C VAL A 97 -3.60 -11.50 -3.53
N ALA A 98 -4.87 -11.72 -3.16
CA ALA A 98 -5.58 -10.86 -2.22
C ALA A 98 -4.88 -10.74 -0.85
N LEU A 99 -4.29 -11.84 -0.36
CA LEU A 99 -3.51 -11.85 0.88
C LEU A 99 -2.23 -11.00 0.77
N LEU A 100 -1.53 -11.05 -0.37
CA LEU A 100 -0.33 -10.22 -0.60
C LEU A 100 -0.67 -8.73 -0.69
N PHE A 101 -1.80 -8.39 -1.32
CA PHE A 101 -2.34 -7.02 -1.28
C PHE A 101 -2.73 -6.62 0.15
N CYS A 102 -3.34 -7.52 0.91
CA CYS A 102 -3.67 -7.29 2.32
C CYS A 102 -2.39 -7.01 3.14
N ALA A 103 -1.33 -7.82 3.00
CA ALA A 103 -0.05 -7.61 3.66
C ALA A 103 0.57 -6.25 3.31
N SER A 104 0.50 -5.84 2.04
CA SER A 104 0.94 -4.52 1.59
C SER A 104 0.14 -3.39 2.25
N ASN A 105 -1.18 -3.56 2.36
CA ASN A 105 -2.08 -2.59 3.00
C ASN A 105 -1.87 -2.47 4.52
N VAL A 106 -1.37 -3.50 5.20
CA VAL A 106 -1.02 -3.42 6.64
C VAL A 106 0.02 -2.32 6.89
N PHE A 107 1.03 -2.21 6.02
CA PHE A 107 2.03 -1.16 6.13
C PHE A 107 1.43 0.24 5.98
N PHE A 108 0.64 0.44 4.92
CA PHE A 108 0.01 1.74 4.65
C PHE A 108 -0.96 2.14 5.76
N ALA A 109 -1.79 1.22 6.24
CA ALA A 109 -2.73 1.48 7.33
C ALA A 109 -2.01 1.81 8.66
N THR A 110 -0.92 1.10 8.98
CA THR A 110 -0.13 1.36 10.19
C THR A 110 0.62 2.69 10.09
N PHE A 111 1.22 2.99 8.94
CA PHE A 111 1.89 4.26 8.69
C PHE A 111 0.91 5.42 8.82
N ASP A 112 -0.28 5.29 8.23
CA ASP A 112 -1.32 6.32 8.31
C ASP A 112 -1.74 6.57 9.75
N LEU A 113 -2.04 5.51 10.51
CA LEU A 113 -2.43 5.62 11.91
C LEU A 113 -1.39 6.34 12.78
N LEU A 114 -0.10 6.05 12.59
CA LEU A 114 1.00 6.71 13.30
C LEU A 114 1.12 8.19 12.92
N CYS A 115 0.92 8.48 11.65
CA CYS A 115 0.84 9.82 11.12
C CYS A 115 -0.36 10.59 11.70
N GLU A 116 -1.54 9.95 11.78
CA GLU A 116 -2.74 10.47 12.44
C GLU A 116 -2.46 10.84 13.90
N GLY A 117 -1.85 9.93 14.65
CA GLY A 117 -1.45 10.19 16.03
C GLY A 117 -0.50 11.38 16.17
N LYS A 118 0.47 11.54 15.25
CA LYS A 118 1.48 12.60 15.37
C LYS A 118 0.96 13.98 14.99
N TYR A 119 0.18 14.10 13.93
CA TYR A 119 -0.40 15.41 13.60
C TYR A 119 -1.48 15.80 14.63
N SER A 120 -2.22 14.85 15.21
CA SER A 120 -3.19 15.16 16.28
C SER A 120 -2.51 15.71 17.54
N GLU A 121 -1.29 15.27 17.85
CA GLU A 121 -0.48 15.84 18.93
C GLU A 121 -0.07 17.29 18.63
N ILE A 122 0.40 17.56 17.40
CA ILE A 122 0.79 18.90 16.95
C ILE A 122 -0.42 19.86 16.96
N ILE A 123 -1.58 19.41 16.48
CA ILE A 123 -2.82 20.20 16.51
C ILE A 123 -3.19 20.59 17.96
N ARG A 124 -2.99 19.67 18.91
CA ARG A 124 -3.30 19.93 20.32
C ARG A 124 -2.34 20.94 20.95
N GLU A 125 -1.08 20.94 20.55
CA GLU A 125 -0.04 21.83 21.08
C GLU A 125 -0.08 23.23 20.46
N GLU A 126 -0.33 23.32 19.15
CA GLU A 126 -0.26 24.59 18.38
C GLU A 126 -1.63 25.21 18.08
N GLY A 127 -2.74 24.52 18.39
CA GLY A 127 -4.11 25.05 18.27
C GLY A 127 -4.67 25.15 16.85
N GLY A 128 -3.91 24.77 15.81
CA GLY A 128 -4.33 24.80 14.40
C GLY A 128 -4.87 23.47 13.90
N GLY A 129 -6.17 23.19 14.08
CA GLY A 129 -6.76 21.87 13.73
C GLY A 129 -7.04 21.61 12.26
N SER A 130 -7.77 22.51 11.59
CA SER A 130 -8.27 22.29 10.23
C SER A 130 -7.20 22.48 9.15
N GLU A 131 -6.28 23.42 9.35
CA GLU A 131 -5.27 23.81 8.35
C GLU A 131 -4.23 22.71 8.15
N VAL A 132 -3.78 22.06 9.23
CA VAL A 132 -2.85 20.92 9.20
C VAL A 132 -3.47 19.76 8.44
N LEU A 133 -4.75 19.45 8.71
CA LEU A 133 -5.46 18.39 8.01
C LEU A 133 -5.60 18.70 6.52
N THR A 134 -5.98 19.93 6.17
CA THR A 134 -6.14 20.36 4.78
C THR A 134 -4.83 20.25 4.01
N MET A 135 -3.70 20.59 4.63
CA MET A 135 -2.36 20.45 4.03
C MET A 135 -1.96 18.99 3.81
N VAL A 136 -2.30 18.10 4.75
CA VAL A 136 -2.05 16.65 4.63
C VAL A 136 -2.87 16.07 3.48
N TRP A 137 -4.17 16.36 3.42
CA TRP A 137 -5.03 15.89 2.32
C TRP A 137 -4.61 16.46 0.97
N PHE A 138 -4.24 17.74 0.91
CA PHE A 138 -3.69 18.32 -0.31
C PHE A 138 -2.43 17.58 -0.78
N SER A 139 -1.51 17.29 0.15
CA SER A 139 -0.29 16.52 -0.16
C SER A 139 -0.61 15.11 -0.66
N LEU A 140 -1.66 14.48 -0.13
CA LEU A 140 -2.12 13.16 -0.58
C LEU A 140 -2.69 13.21 -2.00
N GLN A 141 -3.56 14.17 -2.29
CA GLN A 141 -4.17 14.31 -3.60
C GLN A 141 -3.15 14.69 -4.68
N LEU A 142 -2.16 15.51 -4.33
CA LEU A 142 -1.06 15.83 -5.24
C LEU A 142 -0.23 14.58 -5.55
N GLY A 143 0.06 13.75 -4.54
CA GLY A 143 0.76 12.48 -4.73
C GLY A 143 -0.05 11.49 -5.56
N ALA A 144 -1.35 11.38 -5.30
CA ALA A 144 -2.25 10.51 -6.06
C ALA A 144 -2.36 10.94 -7.53
N LEU A 145 -2.37 12.24 -7.82
CA LEU A 145 -2.37 12.77 -9.19
C LEU A 145 -1.11 12.35 -9.94
N VAL A 146 0.06 12.52 -9.32
CA VAL A 146 1.35 12.13 -9.94
C VAL A 146 1.43 10.61 -10.11
N ALA A 147 0.94 9.83 -9.13
CA ALA A 147 0.88 8.38 -9.26
C ALA A 147 -0.03 7.95 -10.41
N ALA A 148 -1.22 8.52 -10.53
CA ALA A 148 -2.16 8.19 -11.60
C ALA A 148 -1.57 8.46 -13.00
N LEU A 149 -0.84 9.57 -13.15
CA LEU A 149 -0.12 9.88 -14.39
C LEU A 149 0.99 8.86 -14.67
N LEU A 150 1.78 8.47 -13.67
CA LEU A 150 2.82 7.47 -13.82
C LEU A 150 2.25 6.08 -14.14
N VAL A 151 1.15 5.67 -13.50
CA VAL A 151 0.47 4.40 -13.76
C VAL A 151 -0.03 4.36 -15.20
N GLY A 152 -0.74 5.40 -15.65
CA GLY A 152 -1.25 5.46 -17.02
C GLY A 152 -0.13 5.30 -18.04
N LEU A 153 0.96 6.06 -17.87
CA LEU A 153 2.11 5.97 -18.77
C LEU A 153 2.83 4.62 -18.70
N LEU A 154 2.98 4.02 -17.52
CA LEU A 154 3.66 2.72 -17.38
C LEU A 154 2.82 1.56 -17.91
N VAL A 155 1.52 1.55 -17.63
CA VAL A 155 0.60 0.49 -18.05
C VAL A 155 0.43 0.50 -19.57
N ASP A 156 0.28 1.69 -20.17
CA ASP A 156 0.11 1.84 -21.62
C ASP A 156 1.40 1.50 -22.40
N ALA A 157 2.58 1.73 -21.81
CA ALA A 157 3.86 1.49 -22.50
C ALA A 157 4.39 0.05 -22.36
N HIS A 158 4.11 -0.64 -21.25
CA HIS A 158 4.80 -1.90 -20.93
C HIS A 158 3.91 -2.99 -20.27
N GLY A 159 2.59 -2.78 -20.17
CA GLY A 159 1.66 -3.71 -19.48
C GLY A 159 1.66 -3.54 -17.94
N PRO A 160 0.97 -4.41 -17.17
CA PRO A 160 0.85 -4.27 -15.69
C PRO A 160 2.06 -4.75 -14.89
N GLN A 161 2.91 -5.58 -15.49
CA GLN A 161 4.10 -6.18 -14.87
C GLN A 161 5.37 -5.32 -14.72
N PRO A 162 5.64 -4.29 -15.54
CA PRO A 162 6.89 -3.53 -15.57
C PRO A 162 6.96 -2.49 -14.44
N MET A 163 5.88 -2.29 -13.68
CA MET A 163 5.88 -1.42 -12.49
C MET A 163 6.87 -1.87 -11.40
N LEU A 164 7.51 -3.04 -11.58
CA LEU A 164 8.49 -3.65 -10.69
C LEU A 164 9.86 -3.90 -11.34
N LEU A 165 10.09 -3.40 -12.56
CA LEU A 165 11.36 -3.54 -13.27
C LEU A 165 12.55 -2.70 -12.70
N PRO A 166 12.38 -1.59 -11.94
CA PRO A 166 13.53 -0.83 -11.44
C PRO A 166 14.41 -1.58 -10.42
N CYS A 167 14.05 -2.79 -9.97
CA CYS A 167 14.76 -3.53 -8.93
C CYS A 167 15.57 -4.75 -9.40
N LEU A 168 15.63 -5.09 -10.69
CA LEU A 168 16.48 -6.20 -11.17
C LEU A 168 17.16 -5.84 -12.52
N PRO A 169 18.46 -6.16 -12.68
CA PRO A 169 19.17 -5.99 -13.94
C PRO A 169 18.59 -6.97 -14.97
N SER A 170 18.44 -6.49 -16.20
CA SER A 170 17.95 -7.25 -17.35
C SER A 170 18.60 -8.64 -17.43
N PRO A 171 17.86 -9.75 -17.31
CA PRO A 171 18.32 -10.99 -17.89
C PRO A 171 18.15 -10.83 -19.40
N GLY A 172 19.25 -11.05 -20.12
CA GLY A 172 19.32 -10.90 -21.55
C GLY A 172 18.18 -11.62 -22.27
N CYS A 173 17.69 -10.93 -23.30
CA CYS A 173 17.03 -11.53 -24.44
C CYS A 173 17.96 -12.61 -25.01
N GLU A 174 17.69 -13.88 -24.73
CA GLU A 174 18.20 -15.00 -25.52
C GLU A 174 17.02 -15.84 -26.02
N ARG A 175 16.69 -15.55 -27.28
CA ARG A 175 16.05 -16.36 -28.35
C ARG A 175 14.65 -16.90 -28.14
#